data_AF-A0A1I3SKF6-F1
#
_entry.id   AF-A0A1I3SKF6-F1
#
_cell.length_a   1.000
_cell.length_b   1.000
_cell.length_c   1.000
_cell.angle_alpha   90.00
_cell.angle_beta   90.00
_cell.angle_gamma   90.00
#
_symmetry.space_group_name_H-M   'P 1'
#
loop_
_entity.id
_entity.type
_entity.pdbx_description
1 polymer ?
#
loop_
_entity_poly.entity_id
_entity_poly.type
_entity_poly.pdbx_seq_one_letter_code
_entity_poly.pdbx_strand_id
1 'polypeptide(L)'
;MDRIKRVLAVGVFAVILAASMPHRVHAQCAMCTLTAENATENGNTQGKGLNKGILFLLAIPYLAAVGVGVLWYKKYRGKKTVNIDNDPIVLN
;
A
#
# COMPACT_ATOMS: atom_id res chain seq x y z
N MET A 1 -12.34 34.86 6.78
CA MET A 1 -11.19 34.16 7.41
C MET A 1 -10.97 32.75 6.82
N ASP A 2 -12.02 32.05 6.38
CA ASP A 2 -11.90 30.66 5.89
C ASP A 2 -11.25 30.53 4.51
N ARG A 3 -11.41 31.52 3.63
CA ARG A 3 -10.71 31.57 2.34
C ARG A 3 -9.19 31.69 2.53
N ILE A 4 -8.76 32.53 3.47
CA ILE A 4 -7.32 32.72 3.80
C ILE A 4 -6.76 31.44 4.43
N LYS A 5 -7.47 30.82 5.39
CA LYS A 5 -7.04 29.55 5.99
C LYS A 5 -6.91 28.43 4.95
N ARG A 6 -7.81 28.36 3.97
CA ARG A 6 -7.74 27.38 2.87
C ARG A 6 -6.57 27.65 1.93
N VAL A 7 -6.33 28.92 1.57
CA VAL A 7 -5.16 29.29 0.74
C VAL A 7 -3.85 29.00 1.46
N LEU A 8 -3.76 29.28 2.76
CA LEU A 8 -2.60 28.95 3.58
C LEU A 8 -2.41 27.43 3.69
N ALA A 9 -3.49 26.67 3.92
CA ALA A 9 -3.42 25.20 3.98
C ALA A 9 -2.96 24.59 2.65
N VAL A 10 -3.47 25.08 1.52
CA VAL A 10 -3.04 24.64 0.18
C VAL A 10 -1.59 25.01 -0.09
N GLY A 11 -1.17 26.22 0.31
CA GLY A 11 0.23 26.65 0.18
C GLY A 11 1.19 25.79 1.01
N VAL A 12 0.84 25.51 2.27
CA VAL A 12 1.63 24.62 3.15
C VAL A 12 1.69 23.20 2.59
N PHE A 13 0.56 22.66 2.12
CA PHE A 13 0.51 21.34 1.50
C PHE A 13 1.39 21.26 0.23
N ALA A 14 1.37 22.29 -0.61
CA ALA A 14 2.22 22.38 -1.80
C ALA A 14 3.73 22.44 -1.46
N VAL A 15 4.10 23.16 -0.40
CA VAL A 15 5.48 23.21 0.10
C VAL A 15 5.94 21.85 0.64
N ILE A 16 5.08 21.16 1.39
CA ILE A 16 5.36 19.81 1.90
C ILE A 16 5.56 18.82 0.75
N LEU A 17 4.73 18.90 -0.30
CA LEU A 17 4.86 18.06 -1.50
C LEU A 17 6.13 18.35 -2.30
N ALA A 18 6.55 19.61 -2.37
CA ALA A 18 7.81 19.97 -3.03
C ALA A 18 9.03 19.47 -2.24
N ALA A 19 8.97 19.50 -0.90
CA ALA A 19 10.03 19.03 -0.02
C ALA A 19 10.17 17.50 0.04
N SER A 20 9.16 16.74 -0.40
CA SER A 20 9.20 15.27 -0.45
C SER A 20 9.79 14.71 -1.75
N MET A 21 10.29 15.57 -2.65
CA MET A 21 11.00 15.09 -3.83
C MET A 21 12.26 14.30 -3.43
N PRO A 22 12.48 13.10 -3.97
CA PRO A 22 13.65 12.30 -3.64
C PRO A 22 14.91 13.00 -4.15
N HIS A 23 15.70 13.56 -3.24
CA HIS A 23 17.03 14.08 -3.58
C HIS A 23 17.94 12.92 -4.01
N ARG A 24 18.84 13.15 -4.96
CA ARG A 24 19.90 12.18 -5.31
C ARG A 24 20.90 12.14 -4.14
N VAL A 25 20.57 11.37 -3.11
CA VAL A 25 21.47 11.10 -1.98
C VAL A 25 22.56 10.14 -2.45
N HIS A 26 23.81 10.62 -2.50
CA HIS A 26 24.95 9.72 -2.37
C HIS A 26 24.82 9.04 -1.00
N ALA A 27 24.74 7.71 -0.99
CA ALA A 27 24.39 6.99 0.22
C ALA A 27 25.44 7.24 1.32
N GLN A 28 25.00 7.80 2.45
CA GLN A 28 25.90 8.19 3.56
C GLN A 28 26.27 7.03 4.48
N CYS A 29 25.96 5.80 4.10
CA CYS A 29 26.35 4.60 4.83
C CYS A 29 26.99 3.62 3.86
N ALA A 30 28.19 3.13 4.20
CA ALA A 30 28.95 2.14 3.42
C ALA A 30 28.11 0.89 3.06
N MET A 31 27.08 0.58 3.85
CA MET A 31 26.17 -0.54 3.64
C MET A 31 25.31 -0.41 2.36
N CYS A 32 24.86 0.81 2.02
CA CYS A 32 24.08 1.04 0.81
C CYS A 32 24.95 1.01 -0.45
N THR A 33 26.18 1.51 -0.37
CA THR A 33 27.17 1.49 -1.46
C THR A 33 27.62 0.06 -1.75
N LEU A 34 27.97 -0.70 -0.70
CA LEU A 34 28.35 -2.12 -0.84
C LEU A 34 27.23 -2.97 -1.45
N THR A 35 25.97 -2.72 -1.10
CA THR A 35 24.83 -3.47 -1.67
C THR A 35 24.63 -3.15 -3.17
N ALA A 36 24.86 -1.90 -3.57
CA ALA A 36 24.74 -1.48 -4.96
C ALA A 36 25.92 -1.95 -5.84
N GLU A 37 27.15 -1.90 -5.30
CA GLU A 37 28.38 -2.29 -6.00
C GLU A 37 28.50 -3.83 -6.11
N ASN A 38 28.25 -4.59 -5.04
CA ASN A 38 28.30 -6.06 -5.08
C ASN A 38 27.22 -6.71 -5.95
N ALA A 39 26.12 -6.00 -6.23
CA ALA A 39 25.04 -6.49 -7.08
C ALA A 39 25.41 -6.54 -8.57
N THR A 40 26.49 -5.86 -8.99
CA THR A 40 26.86 -5.72 -10.42
C THR A 40 28.35 -5.87 -10.74
N GLU A 41 29.25 -5.86 -9.74
CA GLU A 41 30.67 -6.14 -9.98
C GLU A 41 30.95 -7.62 -10.34
N ASN A 42 32.03 -7.84 -11.10
CA ASN A 42 32.57 -9.16 -11.48
C ASN A 42 31.63 -10.08 -12.29
N GLY A 43 30.74 -9.52 -13.12
CA GLY A 43 29.81 -10.33 -13.93
C GLY A 43 28.76 -11.07 -13.10
N ASN A 44 28.61 -10.69 -11.83
CA ASN A 44 27.74 -11.32 -10.87
C ASN A 44 26.27 -11.01 -11.21
N THR A 45 25.47 -12.04 -11.48
CA THR A 45 24.03 -11.91 -11.74
C THR A 45 23.20 -11.87 -10.46
N GLN A 46 23.82 -11.80 -9.28
CA GLN A 46 23.12 -11.81 -8.00
C GLN A 46 22.22 -10.57 -7.80
N GLY A 47 22.50 -9.44 -8.47
CA GLY A 47 21.58 -8.30 -8.58
C GLY A 47 20.39 -8.53 -9.53
N LYS A 48 20.48 -9.50 -10.47
CA LYS A 48 19.38 -9.90 -11.35
C LYS A 48 18.37 -10.71 -10.55
N GLY A 49 17.40 -10.00 -9.97
CA GLY A 49 16.33 -10.63 -9.19
C GLY A 49 16.03 -9.90 -7.89
N LEU A 50 16.88 -8.96 -7.47
CA LEU A 50 16.63 -8.14 -6.27
C LEU A 50 15.29 -7.39 -6.35
N ASN A 51 14.99 -6.78 -7.50
CA ASN A 51 13.69 -6.12 -7.72
C ASN A 51 12.51 -7.11 -7.65
N LYS A 52 12.73 -8.38 -8.04
CA LYS A 52 11.71 -9.43 -7.90
C LYS A 52 11.56 -9.88 -6.45
N GLY A 53 12.65 -9.95 -5.69
CA GLY A 53 12.65 -10.23 -4.26
C GLY A 53 11.94 -9.14 -3.45
N ILE A 54 12.19 -7.86 -3.77
CA ILE A 54 11.49 -6.72 -3.14
C ILE A 54 9.99 -6.79 -3.44
N LEU A 55 9.60 -7.02 -4.70
CA LEU A 55 8.18 -7.18 -5.04
C LEU A 55 7.54 -8.39 -4.37
N PHE A 56 8.28 -9.50 -4.20
CA PHE A 56 7.81 -10.68 -3.49
C PHE A 56 7.56 -10.39 -2.00
N LEU A 57 8.51 -9.77 -1.31
CA LEU A 57 8.38 -9.41 0.10
C LEU A 57 7.28 -8.36 0.32
N LEU A 58 7.12 -7.41 -0.59
CA LEU A 58 6.04 -6.43 -0.55
C LEU A 58 4.67 -7.06 -0.83
N ALA A 59 4.57 -8.09 -1.68
CA ALA A 59 3.30 -8.74 -1.99
C ALA A 59 2.71 -9.51 -0.79
N ILE A 60 3.55 -10.12 0.04
CA ILE A 60 3.13 -10.93 1.19
C ILE A 60 2.15 -10.21 2.13
N PRO A 61 2.43 -9.01 2.67
CA PRO A 61 1.51 -8.33 3.59
C PRO A 61 0.16 -7.99 2.94
N TYR A 62 0.13 -7.65 1.65
CA TYR A 62 -1.14 -7.37 0.95
C TYR A 62 -1.96 -8.64 0.76
N LEU A 63 -1.33 -9.74 0.36
CA LEU A 63 -2.01 -11.03 0.22
C LEU A 63 -2.53 -11.54 1.56
N ALA A 64 -1.76 -11.39 2.64
CA ALA A 64 -2.19 -11.74 3.98
C ALA A 64 -3.40 -10.89 4.42
N ALA A 65 -3.37 -9.58 4.18
CA ALA A 65 -4.48 -8.69 4.50
C ALA A 65 -5.77 -9.06 3.74
N VAL A 66 -5.66 -9.39 2.44
CA VAL A 66 -6.80 -9.87 1.64
C VAL A 66 -7.34 -11.19 2.19
N GLY A 67 -6.46 -12.15 2.51
CA GLY A 67 -6.85 -13.43 3.09
C GLY A 67 -7.62 -13.27 4.40
N VAL A 68 -7.08 -12.48 5.33
CA VAL A 68 -7.75 -12.18 6.61
C VAL A 68 -9.07 -11.46 6.39
N GLY A 69 -9.11 -10.47 5.49
CA GLY A 69 -10.32 -9.71 5.16
C GLY A 69 -11.44 -10.59 4.60
N VAL A 70 -11.13 -11.51 3.70
CA VAL A 70 -12.10 -12.46 3.12
C VAL A 70 -12.64 -13.41 4.18
N LEU A 71 -11.76 -13.98 5.02
CA LEU A 71 -12.17 -14.87 6.10
C LEU A 71 -13.08 -14.16 7.11
N TRP A 72 -12.72 -12.92 7.47
CA TRP A 72 -13.53 -12.08 8.34
C TRP A 72 -14.90 -11.80 7.71
N TYR A 73 -14.94 -11.31 6.46
CA TYR A 73 -16.20 -11.02 5.77
C TYR A 73 -17.12 -12.25 5.69
N LYS A 74 -16.59 -13.42 5.35
CA LYS A 74 -17.37 -14.65 5.27
C LYS A 74 -17.90 -15.10 6.63
N LYS A 75 -17.13 -14.91 7.70
CA LYS A 75 -17.51 -15.31 9.07
C LYS A 75 -18.56 -14.38 9.67
N TYR A 76 -18.45 -13.08 9.44
CA TYR A 76 -19.28 -12.06 10.10
C TYR A 76 -20.46 -11.57 9.24
N ARG A 77 -20.50 -11.88 7.94
CA ARG A 77 -21.68 -11.63 7.12
C ARG A 77 -22.75 -12.67 7.43
N GLY A 78 -23.67 -12.32 8.34
CA GLY A 78 -24.88 -13.11 8.58
C GLY A 78 -25.66 -13.33 7.28
N LYS A 79 -26.12 -14.57 7.07
CA LYS A 79 -27.08 -14.85 5.99
C LYS A 79 -28.37 -14.13 6.32
N LYS A 80 -28.77 -13.15 5.50
CA LYS A 80 -30.13 -12.59 5.59
C LYS A 80 -31.08 -13.68 5.13
N THR A 81 -31.73 -14.37 6.06
CA THR A 81 -32.91 -15.18 5.76
C THR A 81 -34.01 -14.19 5.39
N VAL A 82 -34.32 -14.10 4.10
CA VAL A 82 -35.53 -13.40 3.65
C VAL A 82 -36.70 -14.25 4.12
N ASN A 83 -37.40 -13.80 5.17
CA ASN A 83 -38.62 -14.45 5.63
C ASN A 83 -39.75 -14.06 4.66
N ILE A 84 -39.99 -14.92 3.67
CA ILE A 84 -41.03 -14.74 2.63
C ILE A 84 -42.44 -14.86 3.23
N ASP A 85 -42.58 -15.45 4.41
CA ASP A 85 -43.88 -15.70 5.06
C ASP A 85 -44.54 -14.44 5.66
N ASN A 86 -43.85 -13.29 5.71
CA ASN A 86 -44.39 -12.03 6.25
C ASN A 86 -44.69 -10.98 5.16
N ASP A 87 -44.55 -11.33 3.88
CA ASP A 87 -44.83 -10.39 2.80
C ASP A 87 -46.36 -10.34 2.53
N PRO A 88 -46.99 -9.14 2.62
CA PRO A 88 -48.44 -8.98 2.42
C PRO A 88 -48.90 -9.34 1.00
N ILE A 89 -47.97 -9.54 0.08
CA ILE A 89 -48.18 -9.96 -1.31
C ILE A 89 -48.48 -11.47 -1.43
N VAL A 90 -48.10 -12.26 -0.43
CA VAL A 90 -48.24 -13.74 -0.42
C VAL A 90 -49.44 -14.19 0.43
N LEU A 91 -49.98 -13.30 1.28
CA LEU A 91 -51.09 -13.57 2.20
C LEU A 91 -52.49 -13.24 1.63
N ASN A 92 -52.61 -12.88 0.35
CA ASN A 92 -53.88 -12.58 -0.32
C ASN A 92 -54.05 -13.36 -1.63
#